data_AF-A0A821GT89-F1
#
_entry.id   AF-A0A821GT89-F1
#
_cell.length_a   1.000
_cell.length_b   1.000
_cell.length_c   1.000
_cell.angle_alpha   90.00
_cell.angle_beta   90.00
_cell.angle_gamma   90.00
#
_symmetry.space_group_name_H-M   'P 1'
#
loop_
_entity.id
_entity.type
_entity.pdbx_description
1 polymer ?
#
loop_
_entity_poly.entity_id
_entity_poly.type
_entity_poly.pdbx_seq_one_letter_code
_entity_poly.pdbx_strand_id
1 'polypeptide(L)'
;FVNLQIPQWVDNAIIACNYREDVNYIIRDGLIEPVDFDSTGIVQNFSHWSNGLHQFLQIKHNLKITSESLTTNFLSNIGYFKKYEKNLFGLTGTLGSDASKKVLADVYDVDLIIIPSSYKKQYISLPDILKNKDAQWLKAICRCAINESKKDRGTLIICETIEFSKRIAAELRKCCCSSIIKLYIMNNMDQEKNVARIKPREIIIATNLAGRGTDIKTDKIEKYGGLHVIVTFMPPNKRVEKQAFGRTARQGKRGTGQRI
;
A
#
# COMPACT_ATOMS: atom_id res chain seq x y z
N PHE A 1 -39.10 -4.01 -12.73
CA PHE A 1 -37.70 -3.58 -12.50
C PHE A 1 -37.52 -3.02 -11.10
N VAL A 2 -38.11 -1.86 -10.76
CA VAL A 2 -37.96 -1.23 -9.43
C VAL A 2 -38.26 -2.18 -8.27
N ASN A 3 -39.41 -2.86 -8.28
CA ASN A 3 -39.78 -3.80 -7.21
C ASN A 3 -38.78 -4.95 -7.00
N LEU A 4 -38.03 -5.33 -8.04
CA LEU A 4 -36.99 -6.37 -7.95
C LEU A 4 -35.68 -5.81 -7.36
N GLN A 5 -35.43 -4.51 -7.50
CA GLN A 5 -34.22 -3.84 -7.00
C GLN A 5 -34.37 -3.36 -5.55
N ILE A 6 -35.61 -3.14 -5.06
CA ILE A 6 -35.87 -2.64 -3.69
C ILE A 6 -35.10 -3.43 -2.62
N PRO A 7 -35.10 -4.78 -2.58
CA PRO A 7 -34.37 -5.51 -1.55
C PRO A 7 -32.87 -5.19 -1.58
N GLN A 8 -32.28 -5.21 -2.78
CA GLN A 8 -30.87 -4.90 -2.99
C GLN A 8 -30.52 -3.46 -2.63
N TRP A 9 -31.40 -2.51 -2.92
CA TRP A 9 -31.24 -1.10 -2.56
C TRP A 9 -31.34 -0.89 -1.05
N VAL A 10 -32.24 -1.60 -0.35
CA VAL A 10 -32.33 -1.55 1.11
C VAL A 10 -31.04 -2.06 1.74
N ASP A 11 -30.53 -3.21 1.28
CA ASP A 11 -29.25 -3.76 1.76
C ASP A 11 -28.09 -2.77 1.51
N ASN A 12 -28.01 -2.21 0.31
CA ASN A 12 -26.96 -1.26 -0.02
C ASN A 12 -27.09 0.09 0.70
N ALA A 13 -28.31 0.52 1.04
CA ALA A 13 -28.51 1.69 1.89
C ALA A 13 -27.96 1.45 3.30
N ILE A 14 -28.18 0.25 3.87
CA ILE A 14 -27.59 -0.14 5.16
C ILE A 14 -26.06 -0.20 5.07
N ILE A 15 -25.51 -0.76 3.98
CA ILE A 15 -24.07 -0.80 3.74
C ILE A 15 -23.50 0.63 3.63
N ALA A 16 -24.17 1.54 2.93
CA ALA A 16 -23.76 2.94 2.80
C ALA A 16 -23.69 3.65 4.17
N CYS A 17 -24.60 3.34 5.10
CA CYS A 17 -24.55 3.85 6.46
C CYS A 17 -23.28 3.42 7.19
N ASN A 18 -22.86 2.17 7.00
CA ASN A 18 -21.67 1.59 7.66
C ASN A 18 -20.35 2.04 7.03
N TYR A 19 -20.32 2.37 5.74
CA TYR A 19 -19.11 2.80 5.05
C TYR A 19 -18.61 4.16 5.56
N ARG A 20 -17.29 4.27 5.75
CA ARG A 20 -16.63 5.45 6.32
C ARG A 20 -15.78 6.16 5.26
N GLU A 21 -15.87 7.49 5.27
CA GLU A 21 -14.93 8.36 4.56
C GLU A 21 -13.50 8.13 5.10
N ASP A 22 -12.49 8.29 4.25
CA ASP A 22 -11.07 7.99 4.50
C ASP A 22 -10.75 6.49 4.75
N VAL A 23 -11.74 5.61 4.67
CA VAL A 23 -11.57 4.16 4.77
C VAL A 23 -12.06 3.48 3.50
N ASN A 24 -13.36 3.59 3.20
CA ASN A 24 -13.98 2.91 2.05
C ASN A 24 -13.99 3.78 0.78
N TYR A 25 -14.04 5.11 0.94
CA TYR A 25 -13.97 6.09 -0.13
C TYR A 25 -13.32 7.38 0.38
N ILE A 26 -12.95 8.24 -0.57
CA ILE A 26 -12.67 9.65 -0.30
C ILE A 26 -13.65 10.52 -1.09
N ILE A 27 -13.83 11.76 -0.63
CA ILE A 27 -14.59 12.78 -1.35
C ILE A 27 -13.60 13.80 -1.93
N ARG A 28 -13.65 14.01 -3.24
CA ARG A 28 -12.82 15.00 -3.93
C ARG A 28 -13.64 15.73 -4.98
N ASP A 29 -13.59 17.05 -4.98
CA ASP A 29 -14.32 17.90 -5.93
C ASP A 29 -15.83 17.59 -6.00
N GLY A 30 -16.42 17.17 -4.87
CA GLY A 30 -17.82 16.78 -4.78
C GLY A 30 -18.14 15.40 -5.37
N LEU A 31 -17.13 14.60 -5.73
CA LEU A 31 -17.25 13.23 -6.23
C LEU A 31 -16.79 12.24 -5.17
N ILE A 32 -17.45 11.07 -5.14
CA ILE A 32 -17.07 9.96 -4.27
C ILE A 32 -16.15 9.04 -5.07
N GLU A 33 -14.94 8.80 -4.57
CA GLU A 33 -13.98 7.91 -5.20
C GLU A 33 -13.76 6.67 -4.31
N PRO A 34 -14.09 5.45 -4.77
CA PRO A 34 -13.83 4.22 -4.03
C PRO A 34 -12.36 4.03 -3.69
N VAL A 35 -12.08 3.48 -2.51
CA VAL A 35 -10.73 3.10 -2.09
C VAL A 35 -10.73 1.61 -1.78
N ASP A 36 -9.87 0.85 -2.47
CA ASP A 36 -9.67 -0.57 -2.21
C ASP A 36 -8.75 -0.78 -1.00
N PHE A 37 -9.21 -0.41 0.19
CA PHE A 37 -8.39 -0.40 1.39
C PHE A 37 -7.85 -1.78 1.77
N ASP A 38 -8.66 -2.82 1.62
CA ASP A 38 -8.33 -4.20 2.02
C ASP A 38 -7.19 -4.80 1.19
N SER A 39 -6.97 -4.32 -0.05
CA SER A 39 -5.94 -4.87 -0.93
C SER A 39 -4.89 -3.87 -1.38
N THR A 40 -5.30 -2.70 -1.91
CA THR A 40 -4.39 -1.82 -2.66
C THR A 40 -4.35 -0.35 -2.23
N GLY A 41 -5.28 0.13 -1.40
CA GLY A 41 -5.41 1.53 -0.99
C GLY A 41 -5.36 2.54 -2.14
N ILE A 42 -5.52 2.07 -3.38
CA ILE A 42 -5.55 2.88 -4.58
C ILE A 42 -6.95 3.48 -4.65
N VAL A 43 -6.97 4.79 -4.84
CA VAL A 43 -8.19 5.51 -5.16
C VAL A 43 -8.58 5.14 -6.59
N GLN A 44 -9.80 4.64 -6.75
CA GLN A 44 -10.34 4.21 -8.03
C GLN A 44 -11.22 5.31 -8.62
N ASN A 45 -10.60 6.39 -9.11
CA ASN A 45 -11.28 7.61 -9.55
C ASN A 45 -12.32 7.40 -10.66
N PHE A 46 -12.27 6.28 -11.37
CA PHE A 46 -13.19 5.93 -12.45
C PHE A 46 -14.17 4.81 -12.09
N SER A 47 -14.11 4.30 -10.86
CA SER A 47 -14.98 3.22 -10.39
C SER A 47 -16.21 3.79 -9.69
N HIS A 48 -17.35 3.14 -9.93
CA HIS A 48 -18.60 3.40 -9.22
C HIS A 48 -19.10 2.08 -8.62
N TRP A 49 -19.76 2.16 -7.47
CA TRP A 49 -20.48 1.01 -6.94
C TRP A 49 -21.83 0.85 -7.64
N SER A 50 -22.20 -0.39 -7.91
CA SER A 50 -23.47 -0.75 -8.54
C SER A 50 -24.62 -0.84 -7.52
N ASN A 51 -25.83 -1.10 -8.02
CA ASN A 51 -27.01 -1.44 -7.22
C ASN A 51 -27.40 -0.33 -6.22
N GLY A 52 -27.28 0.92 -6.63
CA GLY A 52 -27.64 2.10 -5.82
C GLY A 52 -26.66 2.47 -4.70
N LEU A 53 -25.66 1.64 -4.37
CA LEU A 53 -24.73 1.90 -3.25
C LEU A 53 -24.01 3.25 -3.41
N HIS A 54 -23.54 3.56 -4.62
CA HIS A 54 -22.86 4.82 -4.89
C HIS A 54 -23.80 6.02 -4.72
N GLN A 55 -25.06 5.89 -5.16
CA GLN A 55 -26.08 6.92 -5.00
C GLN A 55 -26.44 7.13 -3.53
N PHE A 56 -26.55 6.07 -2.73
CA PHE A 56 -26.79 6.21 -1.29
C PHE A 56 -25.64 6.91 -0.56
N LEU A 57 -24.39 6.67 -0.98
CA LEU A 57 -23.24 7.42 -0.46
C LEU A 57 -23.29 8.90 -0.89
N GLN A 58 -23.71 9.20 -2.12
CA GLN A 58 -23.92 10.58 -2.58
C GLN A 58 -25.00 11.27 -1.73
N ILE A 59 -26.11 10.58 -1.46
CA ILE A 59 -27.19 11.07 -0.58
C ILE A 59 -26.66 11.32 0.84
N LYS A 60 -25.89 10.36 1.41
CA LYS A 60 -25.30 10.45 2.75
C LYS A 60 -24.49 11.74 2.95
N HIS A 61 -23.84 12.22 1.88
CA HIS A 61 -22.98 13.41 1.89
C HIS A 61 -23.59 14.65 1.24
N ASN A 62 -24.90 14.62 0.94
CA ASN A 62 -25.60 15.71 0.24
C ASN A 62 -24.92 16.13 -1.08
N LEU A 63 -24.36 15.17 -1.81
CA LEU A 63 -23.74 15.38 -3.11
C LEU A 63 -24.77 15.26 -4.23
N LYS A 64 -24.41 15.77 -5.42
CA LYS A 64 -25.25 15.64 -6.62
C LYS A 64 -25.43 14.16 -6.96
N ILE A 65 -26.68 13.70 -6.93
CA ILE A 65 -27.00 12.31 -7.26
C ILE A 65 -26.81 12.10 -8.76
N THR A 66 -26.05 11.06 -9.08
CA THR A 66 -25.83 10.58 -10.44
C THR A 66 -26.75 9.42 -10.76
N SER A 67 -27.11 9.24 -12.03
CA SER A 67 -27.90 8.09 -12.47
C SER A 67 -27.16 6.78 -12.18
N GLU A 68 -27.91 5.76 -11.77
CA GLU A 68 -27.36 4.42 -11.56
C GLU A 68 -26.79 3.87 -12.87
N SER A 69 -25.57 3.32 -12.81
CA SER A 69 -24.96 2.64 -13.95
C SER A 69 -25.39 1.17 -13.96
N LEU A 70 -26.01 0.74 -15.06
CA LEU A 70 -26.36 -0.66 -15.25
C LEU A 70 -25.16 -1.39 -15.86
N THR A 71 -24.64 -2.40 -15.16
CA THR A 71 -23.58 -3.25 -15.70
C THR A 71 -24.19 -4.22 -16.72
N THR A 72 -24.02 -3.95 -18.00
CA THR A 72 -24.48 -4.85 -19.09
C THR A 72 -23.49 -5.97 -19.37
N ASN A 73 -22.19 -5.66 -19.30
CA ASN A 73 -21.11 -6.56 -19.62
C ASN A 73 -20.14 -6.65 -18.43
N PHE A 74 -19.74 -7.87 -18.08
CA PHE A 74 -18.72 -8.13 -17.08
C PHE A 74 -17.58 -8.94 -17.71
N LEU A 75 -16.35 -8.52 -17.48
CA LEU A 75 -15.16 -9.26 -17.86
C LEU A 75 -14.21 -9.33 -16.68
N SER A 76 -13.98 -10.54 -16.17
CA SER A 76 -13.00 -10.74 -15.10
C SER A 76 -11.58 -10.54 -15.63
N ASN A 77 -10.64 -10.17 -14.75
CA ASN A 77 -9.23 -10.07 -15.10
C ASN A 77 -8.70 -11.38 -15.70
N ILE A 78 -9.10 -12.53 -15.13
CA ILE A 78 -8.74 -13.85 -15.65
C ILE A 78 -9.25 -14.01 -17.10
N GLY A 79 -10.54 -13.73 -17.31
CA GLY A 79 -11.15 -13.82 -18.65
C GLY A 79 -10.52 -12.85 -19.65
N TYR A 80 -10.17 -11.64 -19.21
CA TYR A 80 -9.50 -10.63 -20.02
C TYR A 80 -8.11 -11.12 -20.46
N PHE A 81 -7.26 -11.54 -19.53
CA PHE A 81 -5.90 -11.99 -19.85
C PHE A 81 -5.88 -13.28 -20.66
N LYS A 82 -6.85 -14.19 -20.46
CA LYS A 82 -6.98 -15.41 -21.29
C LYS A 82 -7.21 -15.13 -22.77
N LYS A 83 -7.78 -13.97 -23.13
CA LYS A 83 -7.97 -13.58 -24.54
C LYS A 83 -6.66 -13.35 -25.29
N TYR A 84 -5.55 -13.15 -24.56
CA TYR A 84 -4.23 -12.98 -25.15
C TYR A 84 -3.53 -14.31 -25.46
N GLU A 85 -4.13 -15.45 -25.05
CA GLU A 85 -3.61 -16.79 -25.28
C GLU A 85 -2.12 -16.88 -24.93
N LYS A 86 -1.26 -17.17 -25.91
CA LYS A 86 0.19 -17.34 -25.75
C LYS A 86 0.97 -16.03 -25.64
N ASN A 87 0.33 -14.88 -25.86
CA ASN A 87 0.96 -13.56 -25.83
C ASN A 87 0.84 -12.90 -24.44
N LEU A 88 0.97 -13.69 -23.37
CA LEU A 88 0.93 -13.19 -22.00
C LEU A 88 2.32 -13.24 -21.37
N PHE A 89 2.90 -12.06 -21.15
CA PHE A 89 4.18 -11.90 -20.48
C PHE A 89 4.00 -11.06 -19.22
N GLY A 90 4.66 -11.46 -18.14
CA GLY A 90 4.54 -10.79 -16.84
C GLY A 90 5.87 -10.72 -16.11
N LEU A 91 6.12 -9.59 -15.46
CA LEU A 91 7.30 -9.38 -14.62
C LEU A 91 6.87 -9.04 -13.20
N THR A 92 7.47 -9.71 -12.22
CA THR A 92 7.26 -9.41 -10.82
C THR A 92 8.52 -9.73 -10.02
N GLY A 93 8.84 -8.89 -9.03
CA GLY A 93 9.90 -9.20 -8.07
C GLY A 93 9.51 -10.29 -7.07
N THR A 94 8.25 -10.70 -7.04
CA THR A 94 7.72 -11.66 -6.07
C THR A 94 6.62 -12.51 -6.69
N LEU A 95 6.88 -13.81 -6.86
CA LEU A 95 5.88 -14.79 -7.31
C LEU A 95 4.99 -15.35 -6.17
N GLY A 96 5.31 -15.03 -4.91
CA GLY A 96 4.54 -15.49 -3.75
C GLY A 96 4.94 -16.88 -3.26
N SER A 97 3.98 -17.61 -2.68
CA SER A 97 4.14 -19.00 -2.26
C SER A 97 4.08 -19.95 -3.47
N ASP A 98 4.46 -21.21 -3.27
CA ASP A 98 4.39 -22.21 -4.33
C ASP A 98 2.94 -22.50 -4.75
N ALA A 99 1.99 -22.37 -3.82
CA ALA A 99 0.56 -22.40 -4.15
C ALA A 99 0.16 -21.25 -5.10
N SER A 100 0.61 -20.01 -4.84
CA SER A 100 0.33 -18.87 -5.72
C SER A 100 0.95 -19.06 -7.11
N LYS A 101 2.17 -19.60 -7.18
CA LYS A 101 2.83 -19.93 -8.46
C LYS A 101 2.04 -20.95 -9.25
N LYS A 102 1.60 -22.03 -8.58
CA LYS A 102 0.82 -23.09 -9.22
C LYS A 102 -0.48 -22.55 -9.79
N VAL A 103 -1.21 -21.73 -9.02
CA VAL A 103 -2.43 -21.07 -9.50
C VAL A 103 -2.15 -20.20 -10.74
N LEU A 104 -1.04 -19.45 -10.77
CA LEU A 104 -0.69 -18.65 -11.94
C LEU A 104 -0.42 -19.52 -13.17
N ALA A 105 0.37 -20.58 -13.01
CA ALA A 105 0.68 -21.52 -14.10
C ALA A 105 -0.60 -22.21 -14.60
N ASP A 106 -1.43 -22.74 -13.71
CA ASP A 106 -2.65 -23.48 -14.06
C ASP A 106 -3.73 -22.57 -14.69
N VAL A 107 -3.87 -21.34 -14.20
CA VAL A 107 -4.91 -20.41 -14.68
C VAL A 107 -4.54 -19.80 -16.02
N TYR A 108 -3.27 -19.44 -16.22
CA TYR A 108 -2.83 -18.69 -17.40
C TYR A 108 -1.98 -19.48 -18.39
N ASP A 109 -1.65 -20.74 -18.10
CA ASP A 109 -0.79 -21.60 -18.93
C ASP A 109 0.56 -20.92 -19.22
N VAL A 110 1.21 -20.41 -18.17
CA VAL A 110 2.47 -19.65 -18.26
C VAL A 110 3.62 -20.35 -17.54
N ASP A 111 4.79 -20.30 -18.17
CA ASP A 111 6.05 -20.71 -17.55
C ASP A 111 6.56 -19.66 -16.57
N LEU A 112 7.17 -20.12 -15.47
CA LEU A 112 7.73 -19.27 -14.43
C LEU A 112 9.26 -19.41 -14.40
N ILE A 113 9.96 -18.34 -14.75
CA ILE A 113 11.43 -18.29 -14.75
C ILE A 113 11.90 -17.33 -13.66
N ILE A 114 12.90 -17.75 -12.87
CA ILE A 114 13.55 -16.90 -11.87
C ILE A 114 14.84 -16.36 -12.45
N ILE A 115 14.87 -15.06 -12.73
CA ILE A 115 16.08 -14.37 -13.22
C ILE A 115 16.99 -14.06 -12.02
N PRO A 116 18.27 -14.45 -12.04
CA PRO A 116 19.21 -14.13 -10.96
C PRO A 116 19.47 -12.62 -10.89
N SER A 117 19.71 -12.11 -9.69
CA SER A 117 20.02 -10.70 -9.49
C SER A 117 21.45 -10.38 -9.94
N SER A 118 21.64 -9.24 -10.60
CA SER A 118 22.96 -8.76 -11.04
C SER A 118 23.95 -8.52 -9.90
N TYR A 119 23.46 -8.27 -8.68
CA TYR A 119 24.29 -8.02 -7.50
C TYR A 119 23.83 -8.87 -6.32
N LYS A 120 24.78 -9.31 -5.49
CA LYS A 120 24.46 -10.02 -4.23
C LYS A 120 23.75 -9.07 -3.26
N LYS A 121 22.58 -9.46 -2.79
CA LYS A 121 21.77 -8.67 -1.84
C LYS A 121 22.47 -8.56 -0.48
N GLN A 122 22.73 -7.34 0.00
CA GLN A 122 23.30 -7.08 1.33
C GLN A 122 22.20 -6.68 2.33
N TYR A 123 21.28 -7.61 2.57
CA TYR A 123 20.13 -7.41 3.45
C TYR A 123 20.32 -8.13 4.78
N ILE A 124 20.07 -7.42 5.88
CA ILE A 124 20.08 -7.96 7.24
C ILE A 124 18.67 -7.86 7.81
N SER A 125 18.09 -9.01 8.18
CA SER A 125 16.84 -9.05 8.93
C SER A 125 17.16 -8.90 10.41
N LEU A 126 16.56 -7.91 11.06
CA LEU A 126 16.67 -7.72 12.50
C LEU A 126 15.54 -8.49 13.21
N PRO A 127 15.71 -8.88 14.49
CA PRO A 127 14.67 -9.57 15.25
C PRO A 127 13.40 -8.73 15.37
N ASP A 128 12.25 -9.41 15.29
CA ASP A 128 10.95 -8.75 15.38
C ASP A 128 10.66 -8.23 16.79
N ILE A 129 9.90 -7.13 16.89
CA ILE A 129 9.51 -6.52 18.16
C ILE A 129 8.00 -6.61 18.35
N LEU A 130 7.54 -7.57 19.15
CA LEU A 130 6.12 -7.68 19.48
C LEU A 130 5.76 -6.82 20.70
N LYS A 131 4.61 -6.14 20.64
CA LYS A 131 4.02 -5.39 21.75
C LYS A 131 2.52 -5.69 21.87
N ASN A 132 2.03 -5.74 23.11
CA ASN A 132 0.66 -6.13 23.41
C ASN A 132 -0.33 -4.95 23.41
N LYS A 133 0.18 -3.71 23.46
CA LYS A 133 -0.66 -2.49 23.53
C LYS A 133 -0.25 -1.53 22.43
N ASP A 134 -1.22 -0.94 21.75
CA ASP A 134 -1.02 0.04 20.68
C ASP A 134 -0.09 1.18 21.08
N ALA A 135 -0.26 1.72 22.30
CA ALA A 135 0.59 2.79 22.80
C ALA A 135 2.06 2.37 22.97
N GLN A 136 2.32 1.12 23.35
CA GLN A 136 3.69 0.59 23.43
C GLN A 136 4.27 0.33 22.05
N TRP A 137 3.41 -0.11 21.12
CA TRP A 137 3.77 -0.39 19.74
C TRP A 137 4.17 0.88 19.00
N LEU A 138 3.35 1.93 19.10
CA LEU A 138 3.62 3.25 18.56
C LEU A 138 4.94 3.84 19.10
N LYS A 139 5.17 3.71 20.41
CA LYS A 139 6.44 4.13 21.04
C LYS A 139 7.64 3.31 20.55
N ALA A 140 7.48 2.00 20.33
CA ALA A 140 8.55 1.14 19.82
C ALA A 140 8.95 1.51 18.39
N ILE A 141 7.95 1.72 17.50
CA ILE A 141 8.15 2.17 16.12
C ILE A 141 8.90 3.51 16.10
N CYS A 142 8.40 4.50 16.86
CA CYS A 142 9.03 5.82 16.93
C CYS A 142 10.47 5.74 17.47
N ARG A 143 10.69 4.98 18.55
CA ARG A 143 12.02 4.81 19.14
C ARG A 143 13.00 4.15 18.15
N CYS A 144 12.56 3.14 17.40
CA CYS A 144 13.41 2.48 16.41
C CYS A 144 13.79 3.45 15.29
N ALA A 145 12.81 4.15 14.71
CA ALA A 145 13.05 5.13 13.66
C ALA A 145 13.99 6.27 14.10
N ILE A 146 13.80 6.77 15.32
CA ILE A 146 14.66 7.82 15.91
C ILE A 146 16.08 7.31 16.14
N ASN A 147 16.24 6.08 16.62
CA ASN A 147 17.57 5.50 16.86
C ASN A 147 18.35 5.31 15.56
N GLU A 148 17.70 4.90 14.48
CA GLU A 148 18.36 4.77 13.17
C GLU A 148 18.62 6.14 12.54
N SER A 149 17.70 7.10 12.70
CA SER A 149 17.90 8.49 12.29
C SER A 149 19.08 9.16 13.03
N LYS A 150 19.29 8.85 14.32
CA LYS A 150 20.45 9.32 15.09
C LYS A 150 21.79 8.77 14.59
N LYS A 151 21.79 7.65 13.86
CA LYS A 151 22.97 7.05 13.22
C LYS A 151 23.19 7.55 11.79
N ASP A 152 22.53 8.64 11.39
CA ASP A 152 22.54 9.20 10.04
C ASP A 152 21.96 8.28 8.94
N ARG A 153 21.24 7.23 9.32
CA ARG A 153 20.54 6.36 8.36
C ARG A 153 19.21 6.96 7.93
N GLY A 154 18.78 6.58 6.73
CA GLY A 154 17.42 6.83 6.28
C GLY A 154 16.49 5.71 6.73
N THR A 155 15.27 6.06 7.15
CA THR A 155 14.27 5.10 7.61
C THR A 155 13.02 5.17 6.74
N LEU A 156 12.49 4.01 6.35
CA LEU A 156 11.19 3.87 5.72
C LEU A 156 10.27 3.08 6.65
N ILE A 157 9.18 3.70 7.11
CA ILE A 157 8.14 3.08 7.91
C ILE A 157 6.97 2.74 6.98
N ILE A 158 6.61 1.47 6.91
CA ILE A 158 5.52 0.96 6.09
C ILE A 158 4.34 0.60 6.99
N CYS A 159 3.28 1.36 6.83
CA CYS A 159 2.03 1.25 7.59
C CYS A 159 0.97 0.50 6.78
N GLU A 160 0.07 -0.17 7.48
CA GLU A 160 -1.11 -0.80 6.86
C GLU A 160 -2.10 0.28 6.38
N THR A 161 -2.38 1.26 7.24
CA THR A 161 -3.46 2.24 7.02
C THR A 161 -2.95 3.68 6.96
N ILE A 162 -3.71 4.52 6.26
CA ILE A 162 -3.47 5.97 6.21
C ILE A 162 -3.60 6.58 7.61
N GLU A 163 -4.63 6.20 8.36
CA GLU A 163 -4.85 6.69 9.73
C GLU A 163 -3.65 6.40 10.64
N PHE A 164 -3.14 5.17 10.61
CA PHE A 164 -2.01 4.77 11.43
C PHE A 164 -0.73 5.51 11.01
N SER A 165 -0.53 5.73 9.71
CA SER A 165 0.57 6.56 9.21
C SER A 165 0.52 8.01 9.73
N LYS A 166 -0.68 8.62 9.77
CA LYS A 166 -0.90 9.96 10.33
C LYS A 166 -0.63 9.98 11.84
N ARG A 167 -1.05 8.95 12.57
CA ARG A 167 -0.78 8.80 14.02
C ARG A 167 0.72 8.69 14.31
N ILE A 168 1.46 7.86 13.57
CA ILE A 168 2.93 7.76 13.71
C ILE A 168 3.60 9.08 13.41
N ALA A 169 3.17 9.78 12.34
CA ALA A 169 3.72 11.09 11.99
C ALA A 169 3.48 12.13 13.11
N ALA A 170 2.30 12.13 13.72
CA ALA A 170 1.97 13.03 14.82
C ALA A 170 2.85 12.78 16.06
N GLU A 171 3.07 11.51 16.44
CA GLU A 171 3.97 11.19 17.56
C GLU A 171 5.43 11.51 17.26
N LEU A 172 5.92 11.21 16.05
CA LEU A 172 7.29 11.54 15.67
C LEU A 172 7.56 13.05 15.68
N ARG A 173 6.58 13.89 15.29
CA ARG A 173 6.70 15.35 15.34
C ARG A 173 6.81 15.90 16.77
N LYS A 174 6.33 15.18 17.79
CA LYS A 174 6.53 15.56 19.20
C LYS A 174 7.97 15.30 19.66
N CYS A 175 8.64 14.32 19.07
CA CYS A 175 9.97 13.88 19.49
C CYS A 175 11.11 14.37 18.59
N CYS A 176 10.83 14.83 17.36
CA CYS A 176 11.81 15.15 16.33
C CYS A 176 11.37 16.36 15.48
N CYS A 177 12.34 16.99 14.82
CA CYS A 177 12.06 18.09 13.89
C CYS A 177 11.19 17.63 12.72
N SER A 178 10.09 18.35 12.46
CA SER A 178 9.14 18.07 11.37
C SER A 178 9.78 18.06 9.98
N SER A 179 10.89 18.77 9.77
CA SER A 179 11.60 18.86 8.49
C SER A 179 12.23 17.53 8.03
N ILE A 180 12.40 16.58 8.96
CA ILE A 180 13.02 15.27 8.71
C ILE A 180 11.97 14.22 8.31
N ILE A 181 10.69 14.49 8.56
CA ILE A 181 9.59 13.53 8.40
C ILE A 181 8.87 13.80 7.09
N LYS A 182 8.85 12.81 6.20
CA LYS A 182 8.05 12.81 4.97
C LYS A 182 6.92 11.83 5.08
N LEU A 183 5.70 12.29 4.82
CA LEU A 183 4.51 11.47 4.81
C LEU A 183 4.08 11.22 3.38
N TYR A 184 4.06 9.96 2.98
CA TYR A 184 3.78 9.50 1.63
C TYR A 184 2.52 8.62 1.67
N ILE A 185 1.36 9.26 1.51
CA ILE A 185 0.05 8.60 1.67
C ILE A 185 -0.59 8.31 0.31
N MET A 186 -0.26 9.09 -0.72
CA MET A 186 -0.90 9.01 -2.03
C MET A 186 0.15 8.90 -3.14
N ASN A 187 -0.13 8.07 -4.15
CA ASN A 187 0.67 8.01 -5.37
C ASN A 187 0.29 9.19 -6.29
N ASN A 188 0.70 10.40 -5.90
CA ASN A 188 0.69 11.56 -6.80
C ASN A 188 2.13 11.85 -7.24
N MET A 189 2.30 12.24 -8.51
CA MET A 189 3.61 12.50 -9.15
C MET A 189 4.52 13.42 -8.33
N ASP A 190 3.97 14.42 -7.66
CA ASP A 190 4.75 15.36 -6.84
C ASP A 190 5.28 14.72 -5.56
N GLN A 191 4.49 13.85 -4.93
CA GLN A 191 4.96 13.12 -3.76
C GLN A 191 6.04 12.10 -4.16
N GLU A 192 5.93 11.47 -5.34
CA GLU A 192 6.92 10.50 -5.81
C GLU A 192 8.30 11.12 -5.97
N LYS A 193 8.37 12.30 -6.59
CA LYS A 193 9.61 13.08 -6.73
C LYS A 193 10.24 13.40 -5.37
N ASN A 194 9.41 13.67 -4.36
CA ASN A 194 9.87 13.97 -3.00
C ASN A 194 10.43 12.76 -2.25
N VAL A 195 10.07 11.54 -2.64
CA VAL A 195 10.46 10.28 -1.97
C VAL A 195 11.53 9.49 -2.75
N ALA A 196 11.75 9.82 -4.03
CA ALA A 196 12.73 9.14 -4.89
C ALA A 196 14.19 9.19 -4.39
N ARG A 197 14.52 10.09 -3.46
CA ARG A 197 15.84 10.14 -2.83
C ARG A 197 15.70 10.42 -1.35
N ILE A 198 16.36 9.58 -0.55
CA ILE A 198 16.40 9.73 0.91
C ILE A 198 17.72 10.36 1.35
N LYS A 199 17.62 11.34 2.26
CA LYS A 199 18.75 12.03 2.89
C LYS A 199 19.13 11.36 4.21
N PRO A 200 20.36 11.59 4.72
CA PRO A 200 20.73 11.17 6.06
C PRO A 200 19.72 11.67 7.10
N ARG A 201 19.43 10.82 8.11
CA ARG A 201 18.49 11.07 9.22
C ARG A 201 17.01 11.11 8.81
N GLU A 202 16.69 11.14 7.51
CA GLU A 202 15.33 11.31 7.01
C GLU A 202 14.43 10.09 7.31
N ILE A 203 13.19 10.35 7.70
CA ILE A 203 12.18 9.33 8.02
C ILE A 203 11.03 9.50 7.04
N ILE A 204 10.82 8.47 6.22
CA ILE A 204 9.71 8.39 5.27
C ILE A 204 8.66 7.45 5.88
N ILE A 205 7.44 7.94 6.02
CA ILE A 205 6.29 7.15 6.47
C ILE A 205 5.41 6.95 5.25
N ALA A 206 5.23 5.70 4.85
CA ALA A 206 4.43 5.32 3.71
C ALA A 206 3.39 4.29 4.12
N THR A 207 2.27 4.23 3.40
CA THR A 207 1.44 3.02 3.45
C THR A 207 2.10 1.91 2.63
N ASN A 208 1.67 0.65 2.79
CA ASN A 208 2.13 -0.49 1.99
C ASN A 208 2.07 -0.25 0.46
N LEU A 209 1.27 0.72 0.05
CA LEU A 209 0.83 0.91 -1.33
C LEU A 209 1.38 2.21 -1.89
N ALA A 210 1.56 3.19 -1.02
CA ALA A 210 2.26 4.39 -1.33
C ALA A 210 3.77 4.07 -1.56
N GLY A 211 4.26 4.29 -2.78
CA GLY A 211 5.67 4.18 -3.16
C GLY A 211 5.94 2.92 -3.96
N ARG A 212 4.87 2.19 -4.32
CA ARG A 212 4.93 1.14 -5.32
C ARG A 212 5.29 1.75 -6.67
N GLY A 213 6.35 1.25 -7.29
CA GLY A 213 6.91 1.85 -8.51
C GLY A 213 8.09 2.80 -8.25
N THR A 214 8.13 3.47 -7.10
CA THR A 214 9.21 4.40 -6.76
C THR A 214 10.44 3.67 -6.24
N ASP A 215 11.60 3.92 -6.88
CA ASP A 215 12.90 3.48 -6.40
C ASP A 215 13.54 4.56 -5.51
N ILE A 216 13.72 4.25 -4.23
CA ILE A 216 14.29 5.18 -3.25
C ILE A 216 15.81 5.11 -3.36
N LYS A 217 16.43 6.16 -3.91
CA LYS A 217 17.89 6.26 -4.03
C LYS A 217 18.53 6.53 -2.67
N THR A 218 19.43 5.64 -2.26
CA THR A 218 20.07 5.60 -0.94
C THR A 218 21.55 6.03 -0.94
N ASP A 219 22.06 6.60 -2.04
CA ASP A 219 23.50 6.85 -2.25
C ASP A 219 24.19 7.60 -1.08
N LYS A 220 23.47 8.55 -0.45
CA LYS A 220 23.99 9.37 0.66
C LYS A 220 24.02 8.66 2.02
N ILE A 221 23.31 7.55 2.17
CA ILE A 221 23.15 6.83 3.44
C ILE A 221 23.84 5.47 3.46
N GLU A 222 24.42 5.01 2.35
CA GLU A 222 25.12 3.72 2.25
C GLU A 222 26.26 3.57 3.26
N LYS A 223 27.04 4.64 3.47
CA LYS A 223 28.15 4.65 4.44
C LYS A 223 27.69 4.43 5.89
N TYR A 224 26.41 4.68 6.19
CA TYR A 224 25.80 4.48 7.50
C TYR A 224 25.04 3.15 7.61
N GLY A 225 25.07 2.29 6.58
CA GLY A 225 24.35 1.01 6.56
C GLY A 225 23.08 1.04 5.70
N GLY A 226 22.88 2.07 4.89
CA GLY A 226 21.78 2.15 3.92
C GLY A 226 20.40 2.30 4.56
N LEU A 227 19.36 1.98 3.79
CA LEU A 227 17.97 2.18 4.17
C LEU A 227 17.50 1.14 5.21
N HIS A 228 16.95 1.61 6.32
CA HIS A 228 16.28 0.77 7.31
C HIS A 228 14.76 0.76 7.04
N VAL A 229 14.18 -0.42 6.88
CA VAL A 229 12.74 -0.59 6.62
C VAL A 229 12.07 -1.15 7.87
N ILE A 230 11.06 -0.45 8.36
CA ILE A 230 10.19 -0.87 9.46
C ILE A 230 8.83 -1.24 8.87
N VAL A 231 8.37 -2.46 9.10
CA VAL A 231 6.99 -2.86 8.76
C VAL A 231 6.19 -2.90 10.06
N THR A 232 5.12 -2.10 10.13
CA THR A 232 4.36 -1.87 11.37
C THR A 232 3.14 -2.77 11.51
N PHE A 233 3.05 -3.86 10.75
CA PHE A 233 1.91 -4.76 10.72
C PHE A 233 2.36 -6.15 10.30
N MET A 234 1.53 -7.16 10.57
CA MET A 234 1.77 -8.51 10.04
C MET A 234 1.24 -8.57 8.62
N PRO A 235 2.09 -8.77 7.60
CA PRO A 235 1.61 -8.85 6.22
C PRO A 235 0.69 -10.07 6.04
N PRO A 236 -0.43 -9.95 5.30
CA PRO A 236 -1.39 -11.04 5.13
C PRO A 236 -0.82 -12.20 4.30
N ASN A 237 0.26 -11.97 3.55
CA ASN A 237 0.95 -13.00 2.80
C ASN A 237 2.44 -12.69 2.60
N LYS A 238 3.20 -13.74 2.28
CA LYS A 238 4.65 -13.66 2.01
C LYS A 238 5.01 -12.71 0.87
N ARG A 239 4.08 -12.46 -0.07
CA ARG A 239 4.32 -11.57 -1.22
C ARG A 239 4.43 -10.12 -0.74
N VAL A 240 3.48 -9.67 0.08
CA VAL A 240 3.48 -8.33 0.66
C VAL A 240 4.70 -8.11 1.54
N GLU A 241 5.05 -9.10 2.38
CA GLU A 241 6.25 -9.05 3.22
C GLU A 241 7.54 -8.87 2.39
N LYS A 242 7.73 -9.71 1.36
CA LYS A 242 8.88 -9.62 0.47
C LYS A 242 8.93 -8.31 -0.31
N GLN A 243 7.78 -7.74 -0.66
CA GLN A 243 7.71 -6.44 -1.34
C GLN A 243 8.08 -5.28 -0.42
N ALA A 244 7.63 -5.32 0.84
CA ALA A 244 7.96 -4.32 1.85
C ALA A 244 9.47 -4.30 2.14
N PHE A 245 10.05 -5.45 2.52
CA PHE A 245 11.50 -5.54 2.76
C PHE A 245 12.34 -5.50 1.47
N GLY A 246 11.73 -5.72 0.30
CA GLY A 246 12.34 -5.52 -1.02
C GLY A 246 12.56 -4.05 -1.40
N ARG A 247 12.11 -3.11 -0.57
CA ARG A 247 12.38 -1.66 -0.74
C ARG A 247 13.80 -1.27 -0.35
N THR A 248 14.51 -2.11 0.40
CA THR A 248 15.90 -1.87 0.80
C THR A 248 16.87 -2.89 0.19
N ALA A 249 18.17 -2.62 0.31
CA ALA A 249 19.26 -3.44 -0.19
C ALA A 249 19.20 -3.74 -1.70
N ARG A 250 18.78 -2.75 -2.50
CA ARG A 250 18.71 -2.85 -3.97
C ARG A 250 20.08 -2.66 -4.61
N GLN A 251 20.34 -3.30 -5.75
CA GLN A 251 21.59 -3.13 -6.52
C GLN A 251 22.87 -3.34 -5.68
N GLY A 252 22.87 -4.31 -4.77
CA GLY A 252 24.04 -4.62 -3.92
C GLY A 252 24.28 -3.65 -2.75
N LYS A 253 23.41 -2.66 -2.58
CA LYS A 253 23.45 -1.70 -1.47
C LYS A 253 23.11 -2.35 -0.13
N ARG A 254 23.53 -1.71 0.96
CA ARG A 254 23.27 -2.19 2.31
C ARG A 254 21.84 -1.85 2.72
N GLY A 255 21.26 -2.70 3.54
CA GLY A 255 19.92 -2.47 4.04
C GLY A 255 19.56 -3.39 5.19
N THR A 256 18.67 -2.91 6.03
CA THR A 256 18.12 -3.70 7.14
C THR A 256 16.60 -3.64 7.13
N GLY A 257 15.95 -4.73 7.49
CA GLY A 257 14.51 -4.74 7.73
C GLY A 257 14.19 -5.22 9.13
N GLN A 258 13.18 -4.64 9.73
CA GLN A 258 12.63 -5.07 11.01
C GLN A 258 11.11 -5.01 10.97
N ARG A 259 10.45 -6.04 11.50
CA ARG A 259 9.01 -5.97 11.79
C ARG A 259 8.82 -5.53 13.23
N ILE A 260 7.95 -4.56 13.44
CA ILE A 260 7.54 -4.11 14.76
C ILE A 260 6.04 -4.27 14.79
#